data_AF-A0A0F8YG83-F1
#
_entry.id   AF-A0A0F8YG83-F1
#
_cell.length_a   1.000
_cell.length_b   1.000
_cell.length_c   1.000
_cell.angle_alpha   90.00
_cell.angle_beta   90.00
_cell.angle_gamma   90.00
#
_symmetry.space_group_name_H-M   'P 1'
#
loop_
_entity.id
_entity.type
_entity.pdbx_description
1 polymer ?
#
loop_
_entity_poly.entity_id
_entity_poly.type
_entity_poly.pdbx_seq_one_letter_code
_entity_poly.pdbx_strand_id
1 'polypeptide(L)'
;MSLDAQHQDTLIEWLSAHTPQLHDGAYAYLCAMQNLDAPHVRMRPAIYIDGNKWCALYGKNIQDGVAGFGDSPEAACAEFDKAWLKGLMD
;
A
#
# COMPACT_ATOMS: atom_id res chain seq x y z
N MET A 1 -31.73 -26.91 10.55
CA MET A 1 -32.58 -26.02 11.37
C MET A 1 -32.53 -24.65 10.69
N SER A 2 -33.61 -24.23 10.03
CA SER A 2 -33.67 -22.94 9.33
C SER A 2 -34.06 -21.86 10.31
N LEU A 3 -33.35 -20.72 10.31
CA LEU A 3 -33.73 -19.54 11.08
C LEU A 3 -35.02 -18.98 10.48
N ASP A 4 -36.01 -18.69 11.31
CA ASP A 4 -37.22 -18.02 10.86
C ASP A 4 -36.92 -16.59 10.38
N ALA A 5 -37.84 -16.03 9.60
CA ALA A 5 -37.67 -14.72 8.98
C ALA A 5 -37.42 -13.61 10.01
N GLN A 6 -38.04 -13.70 11.19
CA GLN A 6 -37.89 -12.69 12.24
C GLN A 6 -36.48 -12.71 12.87
N HIS A 7 -35.88 -13.89 13.00
CA HIS A 7 -34.48 -14.04 13.39
C HIS A 7 -33.50 -13.61 12.31
N GLN A 8 -33.84 -13.77 11.02
CA GLN A 8 -32.99 -13.29 9.92
C GLN A 8 -32.96 -11.76 9.85
N ASP A 9 -34.11 -11.11 10.03
CA ASP A 9 -34.22 -9.65 10.00
C ASP A 9 -33.45 -8.99 11.15
N THR A 10 -33.51 -9.57 12.35
CA THR A 10 -32.74 -9.09 13.51
C THR A 10 -31.23 -9.27 13.34
N LEU A 11 -30.79 -10.34 12.66
CA LEU A 11 -29.37 -10.52 12.32
C LEU A 11 -28.89 -9.48 11.30
N ILE A 12 -29.69 -9.18 10.28
CA ILE A 12 -29.37 -8.17 9.25
C ILE A 12 -29.29 -6.77 9.88
N GLU A 13 -30.21 -6.44 10.76
CA GLU A 13 -30.23 -5.15 11.46
C GLU A 13 -29.02 -5.00 12.41
N TRP A 14 -28.70 -6.05 13.16
CA TRP A 14 -27.51 -6.07 14.03
C TRP A 14 -26.21 -5.93 13.25
N LEU A 15 -26.04 -6.67 12.15
CA LEU A 15 -24.87 -6.58 11.29
C LEU A 15 -24.75 -5.18 10.69
N SER A 16 -25.84 -4.62 10.16
CA SER A 16 -25.84 -3.28 9.53
C SER A 16 -25.43 -2.18 10.51
N ALA A 17 -25.86 -2.28 11.78
CA ALA A 17 -25.52 -1.31 12.82
C ALA A 17 -24.05 -1.39 13.31
N HIS A 18 -23.39 -2.55 13.17
CA HIS A 18 -22.03 -2.78 13.67
C HIS A 18 -20.97 -2.91 12.57
N THR A 19 -21.38 -3.06 11.30
CA THR A 19 -20.48 -3.03 10.13
C THR A 19 -19.58 -1.79 10.12
N PRO A 20 -20.03 -0.57 10.42
CA PRO A 20 -19.18 0.63 10.38
C PRO A 20 -17.95 0.56 11.31
N GLN A 21 -18.11 -0.04 12.50
CA GLN A 21 -17.03 -0.18 13.49
C GLN A 21 -15.98 -1.20 13.04
N LEU A 22 -16.42 -2.25 12.34
CA LEU A 22 -15.52 -3.21 11.69
C LEU A 22 -14.84 -2.58 10.47
N HIS A 23 -15.55 -1.72 9.74
CA HIS A 23 -15.09 -1.05 8.54
C HIS A 23 -13.94 -0.07 8.82
N ASP A 24 -14.05 0.75 9.87
CA ASP A 24 -13.03 1.74 10.23
C ASP A 24 -11.71 1.06 10.68
N GLY A 25 -11.82 0.03 11.52
CA GLY A 25 -10.65 -0.74 11.97
C GLY A 25 -10.03 -1.56 10.84
N ALA A 26 -10.85 -2.22 10.02
CA ALA A 26 -10.38 -3.01 8.88
C ALA A 26 -9.75 -2.12 7.79
N TYR A 27 -10.30 -0.94 7.51
CA TYR A 27 -9.70 -0.03 6.54
C TYR A 27 -8.35 0.52 7.00
N ALA A 28 -8.24 0.96 8.26
CA ALA A 28 -6.95 1.41 8.79
C ALA A 28 -5.90 0.30 8.73
N TYR A 29 -6.29 -0.93 9.04
CA TYR A 29 -5.43 -2.11 8.96
C TYR A 29 -5.01 -2.43 7.51
N LEU A 30 -5.95 -2.44 6.56
CA LEU A 30 -5.68 -2.67 5.15
C LEU A 30 -4.78 -1.59 4.55
N CYS A 31 -5.00 -0.31 4.87
CA CYS A 31 -4.14 0.80 4.45
C CYS A 31 -2.71 0.65 5.03
N ALA A 32 -2.58 0.24 6.28
CA ALA A 32 -1.27 -0.02 6.89
C ALA A 32 -0.56 -1.22 6.25
N MET A 33 -1.30 -2.28 5.89
CA MET A 33 -0.75 -3.45 5.18
C MET A 33 -0.30 -3.11 3.76
N GLN A 34 -1.04 -2.26 3.04
CA GLN A 34 -0.63 -1.80 1.71
C GLN A 34 0.74 -1.10 1.74
N ASN A 35 1.05 -0.37 2.82
CA ASN A 35 2.38 0.22 3.00
C ASN A 35 3.46 -0.82 3.30
N LEU A 36 3.15 -1.93 4.00
CA LEU A 36 4.14 -2.98 4.29
C LEU A 36 4.54 -3.79 3.07
N ASP A 37 3.61 -3.98 2.13
CA ASP A 37 3.85 -4.73 0.89
C ASP A 37 4.32 -3.86 -0.28
N ALA A 38 4.42 -2.53 -0.08
CA ALA A 38 4.90 -1.63 -1.11
C ALA A 38 6.34 -1.98 -1.54
N PRO A 39 6.69 -1.89 -2.85
CA PRO A 39 8.01 -2.22 -3.34
C PRO A 39 9.15 -1.51 -2.60
N HIS A 40 9.02 -0.22 -2.28
CA HIS A 40 10.03 0.54 -1.54
C HIS A 40 10.25 0.02 -0.12
N VAL A 41 9.24 -0.58 0.52
CA VAL A 41 9.39 -1.23 1.83
C VAL A 41 10.02 -2.61 1.69
N ARG A 42 9.56 -3.40 0.71
CA ARG A 42 10.00 -4.78 0.51
C ARG A 42 11.44 -4.88 -0.01
N MET A 43 11.77 -4.07 -1.00
CA MET A 43 13.06 -4.11 -1.68
C MET A 43 14.11 -3.28 -0.95
N ARG A 44 13.69 -2.36 -0.08
CA ARG A 44 14.57 -1.50 0.72
C ARG A 44 15.63 -0.79 -0.14
N PRO A 45 15.20 0.02 -1.13
CA PRO A 45 16.13 0.77 -1.96
C PRO A 45 16.99 1.71 -1.11
N ALA A 46 18.20 1.99 -1.57
CA ALA A 46 19.04 3.02 -0.97
C ALA A 46 18.38 4.39 -1.20
N ILE A 47 18.16 5.14 -0.12
CA ILE A 47 17.60 6.50 -0.18
C ILE A 47 18.69 7.51 0.14
N TYR A 48 18.95 8.42 -0.80
CA TYR A 48 19.96 9.47 -0.66
C TYR A 48 19.62 10.67 -1.56
N ILE A 49 20.31 11.79 -1.36
CA ILE A 49 20.16 12.99 -2.20
C ILE A 49 21.10 12.87 -3.40
N ASP A 50 20.56 13.06 -4.61
CA ASP A 50 21.28 13.16 -5.87
C ASP A 50 20.97 14.49 -6.55
N GLY A 51 21.97 15.37 -6.65
CA GLY A 51 21.77 16.75 -7.09
C GLY A 51 20.82 17.53 -6.19
N ASN A 52 19.62 17.85 -6.71
CA ASN A 52 18.58 18.58 -6.00
C ASN A 52 17.33 17.73 -5.69
N LYS A 53 17.39 16.41 -5.89
CA LYS A 53 16.28 15.49 -5.64
C LYS A 53 16.70 14.38 -4.68
N TRP A 54 15.70 13.80 -4.02
CA TRP A 54 15.82 12.50 -3.38
C TRP A 54 15.79 11.41 -4.44
N CYS A 55 16.65 10.41 -4.28
CA CYS A 55 16.74 9.22 -5.11
C CYS A 55 16.51 7.99 -4.24
N ALA A 56 15.60 7.12 -4.67
CA ALA A 56 15.40 5.78 -4.13
C ALA A 56 15.90 4.78 -5.19
N LEU A 57 17.05 4.14 -4.94
CA LEU A 57 17.71 3.25 -5.88
C LEU A 57 17.75 1.80 -5.37
N TYR A 58 17.24 0.88 -6.18
CA TYR A 58 17.47 -0.55 -6.02
C TYR A 58 18.29 -1.09 -7.19
N GLY A 59 19.56 -1.40 -6.92
CA GLY A 59 20.51 -1.90 -7.93
C GLY A 59 21.92 -1.37 -7.69
N LYS A 60 22.85 -1.73 -8.57
CA LYS A 60 24.27 -1.31 -8.45
C LYS A 60 24.46 0.17 -8.78
N ASN A 61 23.68 0.68 -9.73
CA ASN A 61 23.68 2.06 -10.18
C ASN A 61 22.33 2.34 -10.88
N ILE A 62 22.12 3.60 -11.28
CA ILE A 62 20.86 4.05 -11.91
C ILE A 62 20.61 3.39 -13.28
N GLN A 63 21.65 2.96 -14.00
CA GLN A 63 21.49 2.33 -15.33
C GLN A 63 21.13 0.84 -15.25
N ASP A 64 21.64 0.15 -14.23
CA ASP A 64 21.46 -1.29 -14.01
C ASP A 64 20.32 -1.59 -13.02
N GLY A 65 19.69 -0.57 -12.45
CA GLY A 65 18.74 -0.68 -11.34
C GLY A 65 17.41 0.01 -11.60
N VAL A 66 16.51 -0.11 -10.61
CA VAL A 66 15.25 0.64 -10.58
C VAL A 66 15.46 1.85 -9.68
N ALA A 67 15.20 3.04 -10.21
CA ALA A 67 15.35 4.30 -9.49
C ALA A 67 14.06 5.12 -9.53
N GLY A 68 13.71 5.73 -8.41
CA GLY A 68 12.66 6.76 -8.30
C GLY A 68 13.24 8.07 -7.79
N PHE A 69 12.74 9.20 -8.29
CA PHE A 69 13.23 10.53 -7.91
C PHE A 69 12.09 11.44 -7.44
N GLY A 70 12.36 12.30 -6.46
CA GLY A 70 11.35 13.23 -5.93
C GLY A 70 11.92 14.40 -5.12
N ASP A 71 11.09 15.41 -4.85
CA ASP A 71 11.46 16.56 -4.00
C ASP A 71 11.50 16.22 -2.49
N SER A 72 10.97 15.05 -2.12
CA SER A 72 11.00 14.49 -0.78
C SER A 72 11.33 13.00 -0.83
N PRO A 73 11.77 12.38 0.30
CA PRO A 73 11.98 10.93 0.36
C PRO A 73 10.71 10.15 0.00
N GLU A 74 9.54 10.62 0.46
CA GLU A 74 8.24 10.02 0.15
C GLU A 74 7.95 10.04 -1.36
N ALA A 75 8.20 11.17 -2.02
CA ALA A 75 8.01 11.29 -3.46
C ALA A 75 8.96 10.36 -4.25
N ALA A 76 10.21 10.20 -3.79
CA ALA A 76 11.16 9.27 -4.40
C ALA A 76 10.72 7.81 -4.23
N CYS A 77 10.21 7.41 -3.07
CA CYS A 77 9.64 6.08 -2.84
C CYS A 77 8.43 5.81 -3.74
N ALA A 78 7.53 6.79 -3.88
CA ALA A 78 6.34 6.65 -4.71
C ALA A 78 6.70 6.49 -6.20
N GLU A 79 7.68 7.24 -6.71
CA GLU A 79 8.18 7.05 -8.08
C GLU A 79 8.91 5.71 -8.26
N PHE A 80 9.66 5.27 -7.24
CA PHE A 80 10.31 3.96 -7.25
C PHE A 80 9.28 2.83 -7.36
N ASP A 81 8.19 2.88 -6.58
CA ASP A 81 7.13 1.86 -6.63
C ASP A 81 6.49 1.78 -8.02
N LYS A 82 6.24 2.92 -8.66
CA LYS A 82 5.70 2.97 -10.03
C LYS A 82 6.68 2.36 -11.03
N ALA A 83 7.95 2.73 -10.95
CA ALA A 83 8.99 2.19 -11.82
C ALA A 83 9.15 0.67 -11.65
N TRP A 84 9.08 0.19 -10.41
CA TRP A 84 9.13 -1.23 -10.07
C TRP A 84 7.97 -2.02 -10.68
N LEU A 85 6.74 -1.53 -10.50
CA LEU A 85 5.54 -2.20 -11.02
C LEU A 85 5.46 -2.18 -12.54
N LYS A 86 5.99 -1.13 -13.19
CA LYS A 86 6.06 -1.07 -14.66
C LYS A 86 6.92 -2.20 -15.23
N GLY A 87 8.06 -2.49 -14.61
CA GLY A 87 8.94 -3.60 -15.04
C GLY A 87 8.34 -5.00 -14.87
N LEU A 88 7.21 -5.13 -14.16
CA LEU A 88 6.45 -6.39 -14.05
C LEU A 88 5.39 -6.57 -15.14
N MET A 89 5.08 -5.51 -15.91
CA MET A 89 4.01 -5.51 -16.92
C MET A 89 4.49 -5.66 -18.37
N ASP A 90 5.80 -5.75 -18.59
CA ASP A 90 6.45 -5.99 -19.89
C ASP A 90 6.97 -7.44 -20.00
#